data_AF-A0A7D5L2R1-F1
#
_entry.id   AF-A0A7D5L2R1-F1
#
_cell.length_a   1.000
_cell.length_b   1.000
_cell.length_c   1.000
_cell.angle_alpha   90.00
_cell.angle_beta   90.00
_cell.angle_gamma   90.00
#
_symmetry.space_group_name_H-M   'P 1'
#
loop_
_entity.id
_entity.type
_entity.pdbx_description
1 polymer ?
#
loop_
_entity_poly.entity_id
_entity_poly.type
_entity_poly.pdbx_seq_one_letter_code
_entity_poly.pdbx_strand_id
1 'polypeptide(L)' 'MTTNLRVTGMTCSGCEENVENALREVEGVEDASADEETDTVTVEGDADPLDLIAAVPDPYEADSA' A
#
# COMPACT_ATOMS: atom_id res chain seq x y z
N MET A 1 -3.15 6.17 -13.05
CA MET A 1 -3.90 4.88 -13.11
C MET A 1 -4.30 4.47 -11.70
N THR A 2 -5.03 3.36 -11.49
CA THR A 2 -5.31 2.86 -10.12
C THR A 2 -4.85 1.41 -10.01
N THR A 3 -4.04 1.13 -8.98
CA THR A 3 -3.45 -0.16 -8.68
C THR A 3 -3.97 -0.63 -7.32
N ASN A 4 -4.44 -1.88 -7.25
CA ASN A 4 -4.88 -2.47 -6.00
C ASN A 4 -3.85 -3.51 -5.53
N LEU A 5 -3.52 -3.47 -4.26
CA LEU A 5 -2.59 -4.37 -3.59
C LEU A 5 -3.30 -5.01 -2.41
N ARG A 6 -2.95 -6.24 -2.09
CA ARG A 6 -3.37 -6.94 -0.88
C ARG A 6 -2.24 -6.85 0.12
N VAL A 7 -2.47 -6.21 1.26
CA VAL A 7 -1.45 -6.09 2.31
C VAL A 7 -1.95 -6.82 3.53
N THR A 8 -1.29 -7.92 3.87
CA THR A 8 -1.63 -8.72 5.06
C THR A 8 -0.74 -8.34 6.22
N GLY A 9 -1.30 -8.37 7.43
CA GLY A 9 -0.60 -8.04 8.67
C GLY A 9 -0.88 -6.63 9.22
N MET A 10 -1.71 -5.82 8.54
CA MET A 10 -2.21 -4.54 9.06
C MET A 10 -3.21 -4.81 10.20
N THR A 11 -2.72 -5.14 11.39
CA THR A 11 -3.58 -5.60 12.51
C THR A 11 -3.95 -4.47 13.48
N CYS A 12 -3.60 -3.23 13.17
CA CYS A 12 -3.79 -2.06 14.02
C CYS A 12 -4.14 -0.85 13.16
N SER A 13 -5.02 0.04 13.65
CA SER A 13 -5.36 1.30 12.97
C SER A 13 -4.17 2.25 12.78
N GLY A 14 -3.03 2.00 13.44
CA GLY A 14 -1.79 2.72 13.16
C GLY A 14 -0.97 2.12 12.00
N CYS A 15 -1.28 0.90 11.57
CA CYS A 15 -0.56 0.21 10.49
C CYS A 15 -1.01 0.70 9.11
N GLU A 16 -2.32 0.93 8.91
CA GLU A 16 -2.87 1.51 7.68
C GLU A 16 -2.20 2.83 7.33
N GLU A 17 -2.16 3.77 8.28
CA GLU A 17 -1.61 5.12 8.09
C GLU A 17 -0.10 5.06 7.79
N ASN A 18 0.60 4.06 8.34
CA ASN A 18 2.01 3.84 8.08
C ASN A 18 2.26 3.34 6.65
N VAL A 19 1.46 2.36 6.20
CA VAL A 19 1.52 1.82 4.83
C VAL A 19 1.14 2.89 3.81
N GLU A 20 0.08 3.66 4.05
CA GLU A 20 -0.30 4.78 3.16
C GLU A 20 0.83 5.79 3.01
N ASN A 21 1.45 6.22 4.13
CA ASN A 21 2.55 7.18 4.09
C ASN A 21 3.76 6.61 3.33
N ALA A 22 4.13 5.36 3.57
CA ALA A 22 5.23 4.71 2.85
C ALA A 22 4.96 4.61 1.34
N LEU A 23 3.72 4.33 0.94
CA LEU A 23 3.34 4.27 -0.48
C LEU A 23 3.31 5.66 -1.13
N ARG A 24 2.87 6.70 -0.40
CA ARG A 24 2.92 8.09 -0.89
C ARG A 24 4.35 8.61 -1.12
N GLU A 25 5.36 7.98 -0.51
CA GLU A 25 6.77 8.30 -0.78
C GLU A 25 7.30 7.66 -2.08
N VAL A 26 6.56 6.73 -2.69
CA VAL A 26 6.96 6.08 -3.95
C VAL A 26 6.76 7.02 -5.13
N GLU A 27 7.77 7.06 -6.01
CA GLU A 27 7.71 7.88 -7.22
C GLU A 27 6.60 7.39 -8.16
N GLY A 28 5.72 8.32 -8.56
CA GLY A 28 4.57 8.03 -9.41
C GLY A 28 3.26 7.79 -8.65
N VAL A 29 3.28 7.80 -7.31
CA VAL A 29 2.05 7.78 -6.49
C VAL A 29 1.46 9.19 -6.40
N GLU A 30 0.18 9.31 -6.74
CA GLU A 30 -0.62 10.53 -6.58
C GLU A 30 -1.45 10.47 -5.29
N ASP A 31 -2.06 9.31 -5.01
CA ASP A 31 -2.82 9.03 -3.79
C ASP A 31 -2.66 7.56 -3.37
N ALA A 32 -2.84 7.27 -2.09
CA ALA A 32 -2.81 5.92 -1.56
C ALA A 32 -3.78 5.83 -0.38
N SER A 33 -4.57 4.78 -0.34
CA SER A 33 -5.57 4.51 0.68
C SER A 33 -5.48 3.04 1.09
N ALA A 34 -5.25 2.78 2.37
CA ALA A 34 -5.20 1.43 2.92
C ALA A 34 -6.51 1.13 3.67
N ASP A 35 -6.95 -0.12 3.61
CA ASP A 35 -8.20 -0.59 4.18
C ASP A 35 -7.90 -1.88 4.95
N GLU A 36 -7.77 -1.77 6.27
CA GLU A 36 -7.39 -2.87 7.16
C GLU A 36 -8.55 -3.84 7.40
N GLU A 37 -9.80 -3.39 7.25
CA GLU A 37 -10.97 -4.27 7.29
C GLU A 37 -10.96 -5.29 6.14
N THR A 38 -10.40 -4.91 4.99
CA THR A 38 -10.38 -5.75 3.78
C THR A 38 -8.99 -6.23 3.36
N ASP A 39 -7.94 -5.91 4.14
CA ASP A 39 -6.52 -6.15 3.82
C ASP A 39 -6.15 -5.65 2.40
N THR A 40 -6.76 -4.54 1.96
CA THR A 40 -6.64 -4.02 0.60
C THR A 40 -6.10 -2.61 0.61
N VAL A 41 -5.20 -2.31 -0.31
CA VAL A 41 -4.60 -0.99 -0.48
C VAL A 41 -4.80 -0.54 -1.91
N THR A 42 -5.41 0.62 -2.07
CA THR A 42 -5.67 1.26 -3.35
C THR A 42 -4.66 2.38 -3.54
N VAL A 43 -3.88 2.32 -4.61
CA VAL A 43 -2.91 3.35 -4.98
C VAL A 43 -3.34 3.99 -6.29
N GLU A 44 -3.49 5.30 -6.30
CA GLU A 44 -3.72 6.10 -7.49
C GLU A 44 -2.41 6.71 -7.96
N GLY A 45 -2.07 6.52 -9.22
CA GLY A 45 -0.85 7.03 -9.84
C GLY A 45 -0.35 6.18 -10.99
N ASP A 46 0.87 6.45 -11.42
CA ASP A 46 1.60 5.71 -12.46
C ASP A 46 2.76 4.88 -11.87
N ALA A 47 2.77 4.68 -10.55
CA ALA A 47 3.76 3.85 -9.86
C ALA A 47 3.64 2.37 -10.24
N ASP A 48 4.79 1.71 -10.35
CA ASP A 48 4.88 0.29 -10.69
C ASP A 48 4.45 -0.59 -9.49
N PRO A 49 3.64 -1.64 -9.69
CA PRO A 49 3.20 -2.52 -8.61
C PRO A 49 4.35 -3.16 -7.82
N LEU A 50 5.47 -3.43 -8.50
CA LEU A 50 6.66 -4.00 -7.88
C LEU A 50 7.36 -3.01 -6.93
N ASP A 51 7.40 -1.74 -7.30
CA ASP A 51 7.97 -0.69 -6.44
C ASP A 51 7.08 -0.42 -5.23
N LEU A 52 5.75 -0.46 -5.42
CA LEU A 52 4.80 -0.35 -4.33
C LEU A 52 4.94 -1.50 -3.33
N ILE A 53 5.04 -2.74 -3.79
CA ILE A 53 5.26 -3.92 -2.93
C ILE A 53 6.60 -3.80 -2.17
N ALA A 54 7.65 -3.31 -2.83
CA ALA A 54 8.96 -3.12 -2.21
C ALA A 54 8.99 -1.96 -1.19
N ALA A 55 8.10 -0.98 -1.32
CA ALA A 55 7.99 0.14 -0.40
C ALA A 55 7.24 -0.19 0.89
N VAL A 56 6.48 -1.28 0.91
CA VAL A 56 5.76 -1.71 2.12
C VAL A 56 6.77 -2.12 3.21
N PRO A 57 6.74 -1.48 4.39
CA PRO A 57 7.70 -1.75 5.45
C PRO A 57 7.47 -3.13 6.10
N ASP A 58 8.55 -3.82 6.49
CA ASP A 58 8.45 -4.98 7.37
C ASP A 58 7.68 -4.62 8.66
N PRO A 59 6.74 -5.46 9.15
CA PRO A 59 6.58 -6.89 8.85
C PRO A 59 5.40 -7.23 7.91
N TYR A 60 4.93 -6.29 7.08
CA TYR A 60 3.72 -6.52 6.27
C TYR A 60 4.06 -7.21 4.95
N GLU A 61 3.19 -8.10 4.48
CA GLU A 61 3.33 -8.75 3.17
C GLU A 61 2.34 -8.15 2.18
N ALA A 62 2.87 -7.52 1.12
CA ALA A 62 2.09 -6.95 0.04
C ALA A 62 2.15 -7.82 -1.22
N ASP A 63 1.00 -8.11 -1.81
CA ASP A 63 0.86 -8.85 -3.07
C ASP A 63 -0.04 -8.08 -4.03
N SER A 64 0.21 -8.21 -5.34
CA SER A 64 -0.67 -7.58 -6.35
C SER A 64 -2.00 -8.34 -6.40
N ALA A 65 -3.08 -7.69 -5.97
CA ALA A 65 -4.41 -8.28 -5.89
C ALA A 65 -5.11 -8.43 -7.26
#